data_AF-A0A9D9GXY6-F1
#
_entry.id   AF-A0A9D9GXY6-F1
#
_cell.length_a   1.000
_cell.length_b   1.000
_cell.length_c   1.000
_cell.angle_alpha   90.00
_cell.angle_beta   90.00
_cell.angle_gamma   90.00
#
_symmetry.space_group_name_H-M   'P 1'
#
loop_
_entity.id
_entity.type
_entity.pdbx_description
1 polymer ?
#
loop_
_entity_poly.entity_id
_entity_poly.type
_entity_poly.pdbx_seq_one_letter_code
_entity_poly.pdbx_strand_id
1 'polypeptide(L)'
;MRFFYCTIVFLFMLILTSCAQLFFETFEVENCIFSEKNVTINFSSIPNQYLFMKNFTIKEDSVEMTGTFEFCERQVIFTPDYGIKNNYYYELIITSSMEDIEGNSLEKDYKKTFTTRTDFVRPEVIEVYPAHESELVSELDEITIKFSEPIDDCSFRTALSFSPSFGYVYKWEDSDRIVKIYPTEKLAKETRYEIKLATSLKDKNRNSLLKEYRTTFINFMDRDIPDFDVYLKSNGKQVKIDKNIQITNINTDEKFNISFSEKMDIDYISSYISIFPALNMTITPDKKSKDKAVIEFNNDMIWGETYRLTVKKGLKDLSGNEITTDCYYDLTFNNENKRPIRIRKVLIDLKTDDYTELRNFGTLSFDPTHYSTSDSDPVPTDIIFVFEISKNATHIVDFSVMENFSAEALNACLDELMIKKVKILDDAEIMANIKLKKIYDSIIDIEGKICIVNIGLEIVNSSQNNNGILKFFMGDGVKDSLGNTLIEEYSCQINKI
;
A
#
# COMPACT_ATOMS: atom_id res chain seq x y z
N MET A 1 -34.20 64.19 96.59
CA MET A 1 -35.09 64.23 95.40
C MET A 1 -34.52 63.61 94.12
N ARG A 2 -33.28 63.08 94.07
CA ARG A 2 -32.74 62.40 92.86
C ARG A 2 -32.81 60.86 92.87
N PHE A 3 -32.98 60.23 94.05
CA PHE A 3 -33.03 58.77 94.17
C PHE A 3 -34.44 58.16 93.97
N PHE A 4 -35.52 58.95 94.11
CA PHE A 4 -36.89 58.45 93.95
C PHE A 4 -37.38 58.42 92.49
N TYR A 5 -36.84 59.28 91.62
CA TYR A 5 -37.19 59.29 90.19
C TYR A 5 -36.50 58.16 89.41
N CYS A 6 -35.29 57.74 89.81
CA CYS A 6 -34.56 56.68 89.11
C CYS A 6 -35.20 55.29 89.32
N THR A 7 -35.68 54.99 90.52
CA THR A 7 -36.34 53.70 90.82
C THR A 7 -37.72 53.57 90.20
N ILE A 8 -38.49 54.67 90.09
CA ILE A 8 -39.80 54.63 89.42
C ILE A 8 -39.64 54.46 87.91
N VAL A 9 -38.65 55.10 87.28
CA VAL A 9 -38.38 54.92 85.82
C VAL A 9 -37.84 53.53 85.51
N PHE A 10 -37.01 52.95 86.38
CA PHE A 10 -36.51 51.57 86.19
C PHE A 10 -37.61 50.52 86.38
N LEU A 11 -38.52 50.72 87.34
CA LEU A 11 -39.68 49.85 87.54
C LEU A 11 -40.70 49.99 86.39
N PHE A 12 -40.90 51.20 85.85
CA PHE A 12 -41.78 51.44 84.70
C PHE A 12 -41.21 50.86 83.38
N MET A 13 -39.87 50.91 83.20
CA MET A 13 -39.18 50.26 82.08
C MET A 13 -39.22 48.73 82.17
N LEU A 14 -39.07 48.15 83.38
CA LEU A 14 -39.18 46.70 83.59
C LEU A 14 -40.63 46.18 83.41
N ILE A 15 -41.62 46.99 83.75
CA ILE A 15 -43.04 46.64 83.53
C ILE A 15 -43.40 46.75 82.05
N LEU A 16 -42.89 47.76 81.32
CA LEU A 16 -43.11 47.89 79.87
C LEU A 16 -42.38 46.83 79.04
N THR A 17 -41.18 46.40 79.45
CA THR A 17 -40.48 45.30 78.77
C THR A 17 -41.06 43.92 79.11
N SER A 18 -41.58 43.71 80.33
CA SER A 18 -42.25 42.44 80.67
C SER A 18 -43.65 42.31 80.08
N CYS A 19 -44.42 43.41 79.93
CA CYS A 19 -45.73 43.38 79.28
C CYS A 19 -45.65 43.25 77.76
N ALA A 20 -44.60 43.75 77.11
CA ALA A 20 -44.43 43.63 75.65
C ALA A 20 -44.15 42.17 75.20
N GLN A 21 -43.67 41.33 76.12
CA GLN A 21 -43.28 39.94 75.84
C GLN A 21 -44.38 38.92 76.21
N LEU A 22 -45.54 39.39 76.68
CA LEU A 22 -46.63 38.56 77.19
C LEU A 22 -47.93 38.64 76.37
N PHE A 23 -47.97 39.34 75.22
CA PHE A 23 -49.23 39.56 74.47
C PHE A 23 -49.14 39.61 72.94
N PHE A 24 -48.08 39.12 72.31
CA PHE A 24 -48.10 38.90 70.86
C PHE A 24 -47.79 37.43 70.58
N GLU A 25 -48.80 36.68 70.15
CA GLU A 25 -48.59 35.34 69.61
C GLU A 25 -47.68 35.46 68.38
N THR A 26 -46.53 34.79 68.41
CA THR A 26 -45.57 34.83 67.30
C THR A 26 -45.99 33.81 66.25
N PHE A 27 -46.22 34.28 65.03
CA PHE A 27 -46.46 33.39 63.89
C PHE A 27 -45.13 32.80 63.39
N GLU A 28 -45.01 31.48 63.47
CA GLU A 28 -43.80 30.75 63.08
C GLU A 28 -44.15 29.39 62.45
N VAL A 29 -43.21 28.83 61.69
CA VAL A 29 -43.26 27.44 61.22
C VAL A 29 -42.69 26.55 62.32
N GLU A 30 -43.55 25.84 63.04
CA GLU A 30 -43.17 24.90 64.11
C GLU A 30 -42.35 23.73 63.55
N ASN A 31 -42.79 23.12 62.44
CA ASN A 31 -42.05 22.08 61.75
C ASN A 31 -42.46 21.93 60.27
N CYS A 32 -41.57 21.33 59.49
CA CYS A 32 -41.80 20.94 58.10
C CYS A 32 -41.23 19.54 57.88
N ILE A 33 -42.11 18.61 57.51
CA ILE A 33 -41.83 17.18 57.37
C ILE A 33 -42.08 16.78 55.92
N PHE A 34 -41.11 16.08 55.32
CA PHE A 34 -41.22 15.52 53.98
C PHE A 34 -41.52 14.03 54.06
N SER A 35 -42.44 13.55 53.22
CA SER A 35 -42.72 12.15 52.98
C SER A 35 -42.55 11.83 51.49
N GLU A 36 -42.69 10.56 51.10
CA GLU A 36 -42.67 10.16 49.68
C GLU A 36 -43.78 10.84 48.85
N LYS A 37 -44.85 11.31 49.50
CA LYS A 37 -46.05 11.80 48.82
C LYS A 37 -46.32 13.28 49.02
N ASN A 38 -45.93 13.86 50.14
CA ASN A 38 -46.33 15.20 50.51
C ASN A 38 -45.31 15.91 51.41
N VAL A 39 -45.51 17.21 51.56
CA VAL A 39 -44.82 18.07 52.51
C VAL A 39 -45.85 18.57 53.51
N THR A 40 -45.65 18.27 54.78
CA THR A 40 -46.52 18.70 55.87
C THR A 40 -45.85 19.82 56.65
N ILE A 41 -46.53 20.95 56.79
CA ILE A 41 -46.03 22.15 57.46
C ILE A 41 -46.98 22.50 58.59
N ASN A 42 -46.45 22.59 59.81
CA ASN A 42 -47.22 22.98 60.99
C ASN A 42 -46.78 24.39 61.42
N PHE A 43 -47.76 25.24 61.71
CA PHE A 43 -47.58 26.61 62.14
C PHE A 43 -48.00 26.81 63.61
N SER A 44 -47.50 27.86 64.26
CA SER A 44 -47.88 28.20 65.63
C SER A 44 -49.33 28.69 65.74
N SER A 45 -49.83 29.39 64.72
CA SER A 45 -51.22 29.87 64.57
C SER A 45 -51.78 29.55 63.17
N ILE A 46 -53.08 29.78 62.93
CA ILE A 46 -53.75 29.40 61.68
C ILE A 46 -53.24 30.27 60.52
N PRO A 47 -52.57 29.70 59.49
CA PRO A 47 -52.02 30.48 58.38
C PRO A 47 -53.11 31.05 57.46
N ASN A 48 -52.92 32.26 56.93
CA ASN A 48 -53.77 32.80 55.87
C ASN A 48 -53.56 32.01 54.55
N GLN A 49 -54.60 31.30 54.10
CA GLN A 49 -54.50 30.39 52.95
C GLN A 49 -54.06 31.09 51.64
N TYR A 50 -54.60 32.27 51.35
CA TYR A 50 -54.27 33.02 50.15
C TYR A 50 -52.82 33.51 50.16
N LEU A 51 -52.38 34.06 51.30
CA LEU A 51 -51.00 34.49 51.46
C LEU A 51 -50.03 33.31 51.44
N PHE A 52 -50.41 32.14 51.96
CA PHE A 52 -49.57 30.95 51.92
C PHE A 52 -49.32 30.52 50.46
N MET A 53 -50.38 30.40 49.66
CA MET A 53 -50.25 30.03 48.23
C MET A 53 -49.40 31.02 47.43
N LYS A 54 -49.38 32.30 47.84
CA LYS A 54 -48.57 33.34 47.19
C LYS A 54 -47.10 33.33 47.64
N ASN A 55 -46.83 32.94 48.89
CA ASN A 55 -45.50 33.05 49.51
C ASN A 55 -44.77 31.70 49.65
N PHE A 56 -45.41 30.59 49.30
CA PHE A 56 -44.81 29.26 49.27
C PHE A 56 -44.17 28.97 47.91
N THR A 57 -42.96 28.45 47.93
CA THR A 57 -42.27 27.92 46.74
C THR A 57 -41.53 26.65 47.12
N ILE A 58 -41.60 25.63 46.27
CA ILE A 58 -40.75 24.45 46.37
C ILE A 58 -40.13 24.15 45.02
N LYS A 59 -38.82 23.87 45.02
CA LYS A 59 -38.03 23.61 43.82
C LYS A 59 -37.45 22.20 43.86
N GLU A 60 -37.55 21.49 42.74
CA GLU A 60 -36.87 20.24 42.39
C GLU A 60 -35.67 20.57 41.50
N ASP A 61 -34.44 20.37 41.99
CA ASP A 61 -33.20 20.75 41.29
C ASP A 61 -33.24 22.17 40.67
N SER A 62 -33.74 23.15 41.43
CA SER A 62 -33.93 24.55 41.03
C SER A 62 -35.11 24.84 40.09
N VAL A 63 -35.89 23.83 39.71
CA VAL A 63 -37.13 23.98 38.93
C VAL A 63 -38.32 24.00 39.89
N GLU A 64 -39.14 25.05 39.82
CA GLU A 64 -40.34 25.15 40.66
C GLU A 64 -41.32 24.01 40.39
N MET A 65 -41.86 23.45 41.46
CA MET A 65 -42.84 22.37 41.40
C MET A 65 -44.25 22.92 41.57
N THR A 66 -45.19 22.30 40.88
CA THR A 66 -46.62 22.53 41.04
C THR A 66 -47.24 21.43 41.92
N GLY A 67 -48.37 21.76 42.54
CA GLY A 67 -49.08 20.83 43.40
C GLY A 67 -50.35 21.43 43.98
N THR A 68 -50.97 20.66 44.86
CA THR A 68 -52.21 21.02 45.56
C THR A 68 -51.95 21.24 47.05
N PHE A 69 -52.75 22.11 47.67
CA PHE A 69 -52.68 22.40 49.10
C PHE A 69 -53.95 21.92 49.80
N GLU A 70 -53.79 21.29 50.95
CA GLU A 70 -54.85 20.97 51.91
C GLU A 70 -54.55 21.69 53.23
N PHE A 71 -55.53 22.44 53.74
CA PHE A 71 -55.40 23.25 54.95
C PHE A 71 -56.27 22.65 56.06
N CYS A 72 -55.67 22.35 57.22
CA CYS A 72 -56.35 21.83 58.41
C CYS A 72 -55.88 22.60 59.64
N GLU A 73 -56.66 23.60 60.07
CA GLU A 73 -56.31 24.52 61.17
C GLU A 73 -54.88 25.10 60.99
N ARG A 74 -53.93 24.71 61.84
CA ARG A 74 -52.54 25.17 61.83
C ARG A 74 -51.62 24.37 60.90
N GLN A 75 -52.16 23.38 60.20
CA GLN A 75 -51.42 22.49 59.32
C GLN A 75 -51.71 22.76 57.85
N VAL A 76 -50.66 22.75 57.03
CA VAL A 76 -50.74 22.79 55.57
C VAL A 76 -50.04 21.57 54.98
N ILE A 77 -50.74 20.83 54.13
CA ILE A 77 -50.19 19.69 53.40
C ILE A 77 -50.08 20.09 51.93
N PHE A 78 -48.85 20.13 51.41
CA PHE A 78 -48.58 20.29 49.99
C PHE A 78 -48.35 18.93 49.32
N THR A 79 -49.13 18.63 48.30
CA THR A 79 -48.98 17.41 47.48
C THR A 79 -48.53 17.80 46.08
N PRO A 80 -47.24 17.57 45.71
CA PRO A 80 -46.75 17.86 44.37
C PRO A 80 -47.42 16.99 43.30
N ASP A 81 -47.68 17.55 42.12
CA ASP A 81 -48.41 16.86 41.04
C ASP A 81 -47.77 15.54 40.59
N TYR A 82 -46.43 15.46 40.69
CA TYR A 82 -45.64 14.28 40.32
C TYR A 82 -44.97 13.61 41.53
N GLY A 83 -45.42 13.94 42.75
CA GLY A 83 -44.83 13.45 44.00
C GLY A 83 -43.39 13.90 44.25
N ILE A 84 -42.77 13.34 45.28
CA ILE A 84 -41.34 13.53 45.58
C ILE A 84 -40.56 12.41 44.87
N LYS A 85 -39.68 12.78 43.93
CA LYS A 85 -38.89 11.85 43.11
C LYS A 85 -37.60 11.43 43.82
N ASN A 86 -37.14 10.22 43.52
CA ASN A 86 -35.86 9.70 44.01
C ASN A 86 -34.67 10.33 43.28
N ASN A 87 -33.54 10.50 43.98
CA ASN A 87 -32.31 11.10 43.44
C ASN A 87 -32.44 12.58 43.03
N TYR A 88 -33.18 13.40 43.78
CA TYR A 88 -33.34 14.84 43.56
C TYR A 88 -32.96 15.66 44.80
N TYR A 89 -32.64 16.94 44.58
CA TYR A 89 -32.51 17.95 45.62
C TYR A 89 -33.77 18.82 45.65
N TYR A 90 -34.27 19.10 46.86
CA TYR A 90 -35.47 19.88 47.07
C TYR A 90 -35.19 21.08 47.98
N GLU A 91 -35.72 22.24 47.59
CA GLU A 91 -35.65 23.49 48.35
C GLU A 91 -37.05 24.08 48.50
N LEU A 92 -37.50 24.23 49.75
CA LEU A 92 -38.75 24.86 50.12
C LEU A 92 -38.46 26.22 50.75
N ILE A 93 -39.21 27.23 50.31
CA ILE A 93 -39.14 28.61 50.79
C ILE A 93 -40.56 29.09 51.11
N ILE A 94 -40.77 29.62 52.32
CA ILE A 94 -41.93 30.43 52.68
C ILE A 94 -41.38 31.82 53.03
N THR A 95 -41.79 32.85 52.31
CA THR A 95 -41.23 34.19 52.53
C THR A 95 -41.77 34.85 53.80
N SER A 96 -41.06 35.84 54.32
CA SER A 96 -41.47 36.60 55.51
C SER A 96 -42.75 37.43 55.32
N SER A 97 -43.25 37.56 54.08
CA SER A 97 -44.52 38.23 53.77
C SER A 97 -45.76 37.34 54.01
N MET A 98 -45.56 36.17 54.60
CA MET A 98 -46.63 35.26 55.01
C MET A 98 -47.17 35.64 56.39
N GLU A 99 -48.49 35.66 56.54
CA GLU A 99 -49.19 36.05 57.77
C GLU A 99 -50.21 34.98 58.20
N ASP A 100 -50.50 34.92 59.50
CA ASP A 100 -51.65 34.19 60.02
C ASP A 100 -52.98 34.95 59.76
N ILE A 101 -54.10 34.36 60.18
CA ILE A 101 -55.42 34.99 60.05
C ILE A 101 -55.60 36.24 60.94
N GLU A 102 -54.70 36.48 61.90
CA GLU A 102 -54.70 37.64 62.79
C GLU A 102 -53.78 38.76 62.28
N GLY A 103 -53.04 38.51 61.20
CA GLY A 103 -52.14 39.48 60.55
C GLY A 103 -50.72 39.46 61.11
N ASN A 104 -50.33 38.46 61.89
CA ASN A 104 -48.96 38.32 62.38
C ASN A 104 -48.09 37.70 61.27
N SER A 105 -47.03 38.40 60.86
CA SER A 105 -46.10 37.91 59.83
C SER A 105 -45.02 36.98 60.38
N LEU A 106 -44.44 36.14 59.53
CA LEU A 106 -43.20 35.43 59.84
C LEU A 106 -42.04 36.42 60.05
N GLU A 107 -41.22 36.20 61.08
CA GLU A 107 -40.06 37.06 61.38
C GLU A 107 -39.03 37.10 60.23
N LYS A 108 -38.89 35.99 59.50
CA LYS A 108 -37.95 35.82 58.38
C LYS A 108 -38.43 34.74 57.42
N ASP A 109 -37.83 34.68 56.23
CA ASP A 109 -38.04 33.58 55.30
C ASP A 109 -37.75 32.23 55.98
N TYR A 110 -38.71 31.32 55.93
CA TYR A 110 -38.49 29.93 56.29
C TYR A 110 -37.92 29.17 55.09
N LYS A 111 -36.72 28.63 55.25
CA LYS A 111 -36.05 27.83 54.22
C LYS A 111 -35.77 26.44 54.74
N LYS A 112 -36.16 25.44 53.97
CA LYS A 112 -35.93 24.03 54.29
C LYS A 112 -35.48 23.28 53.06
N THR A 113 -34.38 22.53 53.19
CA THR A 113 -33.83 21.73 52.11
C THR A 113 -33.79 20.27 52.53
N PHE A 114 -33.98 19.38 51.56
CA PHE A 114 -33.75 17.95 51.73
C PHE A 114 -33.33 17.33 50.41
N THR A 115 -32.80 16.11 50.45
CA THR A 115 -32.46 15.36 49.25
C THR A 115 -32.91 13.93 49.39
N THR A 116 -33.41 13.37 48.28
CA THR A 116 -33.68 11.94 48.13
C THR A 116 -32.51 11.20 47.49
N ARG A 117 -31.38 11.87 47.27
CA ARG A 117 -30.16 11.24 46.78
C ARG A 117 -29.55 10.38 47.87
N THR A 118 -29.30 9.12 47.53
CA THR A 118 -28.63 8.15 48.40
C THR A 118 -27.21 7.84 47.93
N ASP A 119 -26.87 8.26 46.71
CA ASP A 119 -25.60 8.03 46.07
C ASP A 119 -25.03 9.33 45.48
N PHE A 120 -23.73 9.51 45.70
CA PHE A 120 -22.92 10.66 45.30
C PHE A 120 -21.61 10.25 44.62
N VAL A 121 -21.37 8.94 44.45
CA VAL A 121 -20.22 8.42 43.69
C VAL A 121 -20.47 8.72 42.22
N ARG A 122 -19.41 9.05 41.47
CA ARG A 122 -19.53 9.37 40.05
C ARG A 122 -19.13 8.14 39.24
N PRO A 123 -19.77 7.91 38.08
CA PRO A 123 -19.32 6.86 37.19
C PRO A 123 -17.92 7.19 36.66
N GLU A 124 -17.08 6.17 36.56
CA GLU A 124 -15.75 6.21 35.96
C GLU A 124 -15.65 5.18 34.83
N VAL A 125 -14.83 5.45 33.83
CA VAL A 125 -14.47 4.45 32.82
C VAL A 125 -13.34 3.59 33.40
N ILE A 126 -13.63 2.32 33.65
CA ILE A 126 -12.67 1.34 34.19
C ILE A 126 -11.78 0.81 33.07
N GLU A 127 -12.39 0.44 31.94
CA GLU A 127 -11.70 -0.26 30.86
C GLU A 127 -12.33 0.11 29.52
N VAL A 128 -11.49 0.20 28.49
CA VAL A 128 -11.92 0.39 27.11
C VAL A 128 -11.13 -0.56 26.20
N TYR A 129 -11.84 -1.20 25.30
CA TYR A 129 -11.29 -1.93 24.18
C TYR A 129 -11.84 -1.34 22.87
N PRO A 130 -11.00 -1.01 21.87
CA PRO A 130 -9.54 -1.11 21.87
C PRO A 130 -8.88 -0.20 22.92
N ALA A 131 -7.71 -0.62 23.42
CA ALA A 131 -6.97 0.14 24.41
C ALA A 131 -6.45 1.47 23.83
N HIS A 132 -6.12 2.43 24.71
CA HIS A 132 -5.59 3.72 24.29
C HIS A 132 -4.33 3.59 23.42
N GLU A 133 -4.35 4.23 22.25
CA GLU A 133 -3.31 4.22 21.23
C GLU A 133 -2.96 2.83 20.67
N SER A 134 -3.86 1.85 20.84
CA SER A 134 -3.69 0.53 20.24
C SER A 134 -3.81 0.56 18.72
N GLU A 135 -3.03 -0.29 18.06
CA GLU A 135 -3.06 -0.54 16.62
C GLU A 135 -3.63 -1.93 16.38
N LEU A 136 -4.78 -2.00 15.73
CA LEU A 136 -5.43 -3.27 15.44
C LEU A 136 -4.82 -3.90 14.19
N VAL A 137 -4.57 -5.21 14.22
CA VAL A 137 -4.08 -5.99 13.07
C VAL A 137 -5.21 -6.74 12.34
N SER A 138 -6.46 -6.57 12.80
CA SER A 138 -7.68 -7.14 12.23
C SER A 138 -8.80 -6.10 12.18
N GLU A 139 -9.81 -6.31 11.34
CA GLU A 139 -10.98 -5.42 11.29
C GLU A 139 -11.62 -5.35 12.69
N LEU A 140 -12.02 -4.14 13.11
CA LEU A 140 -12.64 -3.92 14.41
C LEU A 140 -14.12 -4.28 14.36
N ASP A 141 -14.48 -5.38 15.02
CA ASP A 141 -15.87 -5.85 15.07
C ASP A 141 -16.63 -5.32 16.30
N GLU A 142 -15.93 -4.96 17.38
CA GLU A 142 -16.54 -4.56 18.65
C GLU A 142 -15.67 -3.58 19.43
N ILE A 143 -16.29 -2.52 19.96
CA ILE A 143 -15.73 -1.64 20.99
C ILE A 143 -16.43 -1.95 22.31
N THR A 144 -15.67 -2.20 23.38
CA THR A 144 -16.22 -2.43 24.72
C THR A 144 -15.81 -1.30 25.66
N ILE A 145 -16.76 -0.74 26.41
CA ILE A 145 -16.50 0.24 27.48
C ILE A 145 -17.10 -0.31 28.77
N LYS A 146 -16.28 -0.40 29.82
CA LYS A 146 -16.68 -0.82 31.15
C LYS A 146 -16.66 0.36 32.11
N PHE A 147 -17.74 0.53 32.85
CA PHE A 147 -17.92 1.59 33.84
C PHE A 147 -17.86 1.06 35.27
N SER A 148 -17.60 1.93 36.24
CA SER A 148 -17.64 1.61 37.67
C SER A 148 -19.05 1.33 38.18
N GLU A 149 -20.06 1.94 37.56
CA GLU A 149 -21.45 1.93 38.01
C GLU A 149 -22.43 1.83 36.82
N PRO A 150 -23.68 1.37 37.05
CA PRO A 150 -24.71 1.31 36.02
C PRO A 150 -25.00 2.67 35.39
N ILE A 151 -24.96 2.76 34.07
CA ILE A 151 -25.13 4.00 33.32
C ILE A 151 -26.58 4.20 32.87
N ASP A 152 -27.01 5.46 32.80
CA ASP A 152 -28.29 5.85 32.18
C ASP A 152 -28.16 5.86 30.63
N ASP A 153 -28.97 5.02 29.95
CA ASP A 153 -28.93 4.82 28.49
C ASP A 153 -29.14 6.12 27.69
N CYS A 154 -30.09 6.96 28.13
CA CYS A 154 -30.41 8.22 27.46
C CYS A 154 -29.23 9.19 27.53
N SER A 155 -28.57 9.27 28.68
CA SER A 155 -27.38 10.10 28.87
C SER A 155 -26.20 9.57 28.03
N PHE A 156 -26.02 8.25 27.96
CA PHE A 156 -24.95 7.63 27.18
C PHE A 156 -25.09 7.93 25.69
N ARG A 157 -26.30 7.78 25.14
CA ARG A 157 -26.60 8.06 23.73
C ARG A 157 -26.21 9.47 23.28
N THR A 158 -26.34 10.44 24.18
CA THR A 158 -26.02 11.85 23.88
C THR A 158 -24.58 12.23 24.22
N ALA A 159 -23.93 11.49 25.13
CA ALA A 159 -22.57 11.78 25.58
C ALA A 159 -21.48 11.10 24.74
N LEU A 160 -21.78 9.96 24.09
CA LEU A 160 -20.84 9.22 23.25
C LEU A 160 -20.70 9.85 21.87
N SER A 161 -19.46 10.08 21.43
CA SER A 161 -19.15 10.45 20.04
C SER A 161 -17.87 9.80 19.54
N PHE A 162 -17.81 9.57 18.22
CA PHE A 162 -16.62 9.08 17.54
C PHE A 162 -16.09 10.11 16.53
N SER A 163 -14.77 10.16 16.36
CA SER A 163 -14.11 10.99 15.35
C SER A 163 -12.97 10.21 14.67
N PRO A 164 -13.03 9.86 13.38
CA PRO A 164 -14.15 10.10 12.46
C PRO A 164 -15.47 9.45 12.92
N SER A 165 -16.60 10.04 12.53
CA SER A 165 -17.92 9.48 12.84
C SER A 165 -18.22 8.26 11.96
N PHE A 166 -18.86 7.26 12.53
CA PHE A 166 -19.35 6.07 11.83
C PHE A 166 -20.68 5.60 12.42
N GLY A 167 -21.44 4.81 11.65
CA GLY A 167 -22.67 4.16 12.10
C GLY A 167 -22.41 3.01 13.06
N TYR A 168 -23.18 2.92 14.14
CA TYR A 168 -23.04 1.85 15.14
C TYR A 168 -24.37 1.49 15.79
N VAL A 169 -24.44 0.27 16.33
CA VAL A 169 -25.44 -0.16 17.31
C VAL A 169 -24.72 -0.54 18.59
N TYR A 170 -25.41 -0.51 19.73
CA TYR A 170 -24.81 -0.94 20.99
C TYR A 170 -25.78 -1.71 21.86
N LYS A 171 -25.22 -2.47 22.81
CA LYS A 171 -25.95 -3.28 23.76
C LYS A 171 -25.30 -3.18 25.14
N TRP A 172 -26.14 -3.06 26.16
CA TRP A 172 -25.72 -3.12 27.56
C TRP A 172 -25.65 -4.55 28.08
N GLU A 173 -24.64 -4.80 28.91
CA GLU A 173 -24.38 -6.03 29.65
C GLU A 173 -23.97 -5.67 31.10
N ASP A 174 -23.87 -6.67 31.97
CA ASP A 174 -23.48 -6.50 33.38
C ASP A 174 -24.32 -5.44 34.12
N SER A 175 -25.65 -5.54 34.01
CA SER A 175 -26.60 -4.60 34.62
C SER A 175 -26.30 -3.13 34.29
N ASP A 176 -26.03 -2.86 33.00
CA ASP A 176 -25.73 -1.55 32.42
C ASP A 176 -24.37 -0.95 32.83
N ARG A 177 -23.41 -1.81 33.22
CA ARG A 177 -22.02 -1.39 33.50
C ARG A 177 -21.09 -1.61 32.32
N ILE A 178 -21.43 -2.49 31.39
CA ILE A 178 -20.63 -2.77 30.20
C ILE A 178 -21.46 -2.46 28.98
N VAL A 179 -20.94 -1.63 28.09
CA VAL A 179 -21.53 -1.39 26.77
C VAL A 179 -20.63 -1.97 25.69
N LYS A 180 -21.24 -2.76 24.81
CA LYS A 180 -20.62 -3.28 23.59
C LYS A 180 -21.19 -2.55 22.40
N ILE A 181 -20.33 -1.95 21.60
CA ILE A 181 -20.64 -1.10 20.46
C ILE A 181 -20.14 -1.80 19.21
N TYR A 182 -21.02 -2.01 18.25
CA TYR A 182 -20.75 -2.73 17.01
C TYR A 182 -20.88 -1.74 15.84
N PRO A 183 -19.79 -1.47 15.11
CA PRO A 183 -19.86 -0.71 13.86
C PRO A 183 -20.83 -1.37 12.88
N THR A 184 -21.70 -0.57 12.24
CA THR A 184 -22.62 -1.06 11.19
C THR A 184 -22.04 -0.94 9.78
N GLU A 185 -20.83 -0.41 9.68
CA GLU A 185 -20.09 -0.21 8.44
C GLU A 185 -18.61 -0.50 8.66
N LYS A 186 -17.89 -0.79 7.56
CA LYS A 186 -16.45 -1.02 7.63
C LYS A 186 -15.73 0.28 7.93
N LEU A 187 -14.96 0.28 9.02
CA LEU A 187 -14.08 1.41 9.36
C LEU A 187 -12.92 1.50 8.37
N ALA A 188 -12.47 2.72 8.11
CA ALA A 188 -11.33 2.95 7.25
C ALA A 188 -10.06 2.36 7.87
N LYS A 189 -9.25 1.70 7.04
CA LYS A 189 -7.95 1.14 7.44
C LYS A 189 -6.96 2.26 7.74
N GLU A 190 -5.94 1.98 8.55
CA GLU A 190 -4.87 2.92 8.96
C GLU A 190 -5.38 4.26 9.49
N THR A 191 -6.62 4.29 9.96
CA THR A 191 -7.30 5.51 10.37
C THR A 191 -7.36 5.56 11.89
N ARG A 192 -6.93 6.69 12.45
CA ARG A 192 -7.04 6.98 13.89
C ARG A 192 -8.46 7.40 14.22
N TYR A 193 -9.11 6.64 15.09
CA TYR A 193 -10.43 6.94 15.65
C TYR A 193 -10.29 7.40 17.11
N GLU A 194 -11.01 8.45 17.47
CA GLU A 194 -11.20 8.94 18.83
C GLU A 194 -12.57 8.52 19.35
N ILE A 195 -12.61 7.99 20.58
CA ILE A 195 -13.83 7.78 21.36
C ILE A 195 -13.89 8.87 22.42
N LYS A 196 -15.01 9.59 22.48
CA LYS A 196 -15.25 10.64 23.46
C LYS A 196 -16.54 10.35 24.24
N LEU A 197 -16.46 10.50 25.56
CA LEU A 197 -17.62 10.52 26.47
C LEU A 197 -17.66 11.87 27.19
N ALA A 198 -18.70 12.66 26.91
CA ALA A 198 -18.89 13.98 27.51
C ALA A 198 -19.30 13.90 29.00
N THR A 199 -19.14 15.02 29.73
CA THR A 199 -19.55 15.16 31.14
C THR A 199 -21.07 15.09 31.35
N SER A 200 -21.86 15.13 30.27
CA SER A 200 -23.31 14.89 30.32
C SER A 200 -23.68 13.43 30.58
N LEU A 201 -22.73 12.49 30.46
CA LEU A 201 -22.91 11.09 30.83
C LEU A 201 -23.24 10.97 32.32
N LYS A 202 -24.29 10.22 32.65
CA LYS A 202 -24.77 10.01 34.02
C LYS A 202 -24.93 8.54 34.35
N ASP A 203 -24.73 8.21 35.62
CA ASP A 203 -25.23 6.96 36.17
C ASP A 203 -26.76 6.99 36.39
N LYS A 204 -27.32 5.87 36.86
CA LYS A 204 -28.75 5.78 37.23
C LYS A 204 -29.15 6.64 38.45
N ASN A 205 -28.18 7.14 39.21
CA ASN A 205 -28.36 8.03 40.36
C ASN A 205 -28.15 9.51 40.02
N ARG A 206 -28.00 9.82 38.71
CA ARG A 206 -27.84 11.16 38.14
C ARG A 206 -26.52 11.84 38.52
N ASN A 207 -25.52 11.09 38.94
CA ASN A 207 -24.15 11.59 39.07
C ASN A 207 -23.50 11.65 37.69
N SER A 208 -22.99 12.83 37.34
CA SER A 208 -22.29 13.04 36.08
C SER A 208 -20.82 12.63 36.16
N LEU A 209 -20.29 12.14 35.03
CA LEU A 209 -18.85 11.93 34.84
C LEU A 209 -18.05 13.18 35.25
N LEU A 210 -16.97 12.99 36.01
CA LEU A 210 -16.21 14.11 36.60
C LEU A 210 -15.58 15.03 35.55
N LYS A 211 -15.04 14.43 34.48
CA LYS A 211 -14.39 15.11 33.36
C LYS A 211 -14.65 14.32 32.08
N GLU A 212 -14.54 14.98 30.95
CA GLU A 212 -14.64 14.30 29.65
C GLU A 212 -13.59 13.20 29.55
N TYR A 213 -14.01 12.02 29.07
CA TYR A 213 -13.12 10.89 28.78
C TYR A 213 -12.84 10.82 27.29
N ARG A 214 -11.57 10.64 26.94
CA ARG A 214 -11.10 10.49 25.55
C ARG A 214 -10.13 9.33 25.46
N THR A 215 -10.28 8.52 24.43
CA THR A 215 -9.28 7.53 24.04
C THR A 215 -9.17 7.48 22.52
N THR A 216 -8.06 6.96 22.00
CA THR A 216 -7.87 6.78 20.55
C THR A 216 -7.39 5.37 20.25
N PHE A 217 -7.63 4.91 19.03
CA PHE A 217 -7.08 3.67 18.48
C PHE A 217 -6.88 3.83 16.97
N ILE A 218 -6.07 2.97 16.36
CA ILE A 218 -5.90 2.90 14.91
C ILE A 218 -6.53 1.61 14.41
N ASN A 219 -7.48 1.73 13.48
CA ASN A 219 -8.17 0.59 12.90
C ASN A 219 -7.34 -0.04 11.78
N PHE A 220 -7.10 -1.35 11.87
CA PHE A 220 -6.48 -2.22 10.87
C PHE A 220 -5.23 -1.62 10.21
N MET A 221 -4.06 -1.89 10.80
CA MET A 221 -2.75 -1.68 10.22
C MET A 221 -2.33 -2.96 9.51
N ASP A 222 -2.15 -2.88 8.19
CA ASP A 222 -1.48 -3.96 7.46
C ASP A 222 0.01 -3.91 7.80
N ARG A 223 0.56 -5.04 8.28
CA ARG A 223 1.98 -5.19 8.60
C ARG A 223 2.59 -6.38 7.89
N ASP A 224 1.85 -6.99 6.97
CA ASP A 224 2.38 -8.08 6.17
C ASP A 224 3.44 -7.49 5.24
N ILE A 225 4.63 -8.11 5.24
CA ILE A 225 5.72 -7.66 4.38
C ILE A 225 5.44 -8.24 2.99
N PRO A 226 5.40 -7.40 1.94
CA PRO A 226 5.13 -7.88 0.60
C PRO A 226 6.25 -8.82 0.15
N ASP A 227 5.85 -9.96 -0.41
CA ASP A 227 6.71 -10.91 -1.10
C ASP A 227 6.34 -10.98 -2.58
N PHE A 228 7.15 -11.64 -3.39
CA PHE A 228 6.88 -11.84 -4.81
C PHE A 228 7.57 -13.08 -5.37
N ASP A 229 6.96 -13.57 -6.44
CA ASP A 229 7.47 -14.63 -7.29
C ASP A 229 7.66 -14.12 -8.72
N VAL A 230 8.74 -14.55 -9.36
CA VAL A 230 9.00 -14.29 -10.79
C VAL A 230 8.76 -15.55 -11.59
N TYR A 231 8.16 -15.38 -12.76
CA TYR A 231 7.83 -16.46 -13.66
C TYR A 231 8.29 -16.15 -15.07
N LEU A 232 8.99 -17.10 -15.69
CA LEU A 232 9.32 -17.05 -17.11
C LEU A 232 8.15 -17.60 -17.92
N LYS A 233 7.67 -16.85 -18.88
CA LYS A 233 6.65 -17.32 -19.83
C LYS A 233 7.32 -17.66 -21.16
N SER A 234 7.37 -18.95 -21.47
CA SER A 234 7.93 -19.50 -22.71
C SER A 234 6.91 -20.41 -23.39
N ASN A 235 6.65 -20.20 -24.68
CA ASN A 235 5.74 -21.03 -25.49
C ASN A 235 4.34 -21.24 -24.87
N GLY A 236 3.80 -20.21 -24.21
CA GLY A 236 2.48 -20.27 -23.56
C GLY A 236 2.46 -20.97 -22.19
N LYS A 237 3.57 -21.58 -21.75
CA LYS A 237 3.73 -22.16 -20.41
C LYS A 237 4.47 -21.18 -19.51
N GLN A 238 4.06 -21.12 -18.25
CA GLN A 238 4.66 -20.27 -17.23
C GLN A 238 5.40 -21.15 -16.21
N VAL A 239 6.66 -20.81 -15.93
CA VAL A 239 7.54 -21.55 -15.00
C VAL A 239 8.03 -20.59 -13.92
N LYS A 240 7.85 -20.98 -12.64
CA LYS A 240 8.37 -20.20 -11.51
C LYS A 240 9.90 -20.26 -11.49
N ILE A 241 10.51 -19.12 -11.20
CA ILE A 241 11.94 -18.95 -11.08
C ILE A 241 12.26 -18.72 -9.61
N ASP A 242 13.14 -19.54 -9.05
CA ASP A 242 13.65 -19.33 -7.70
C ASP A 242 14.57 -18.10 -7.64
N LYS A 243 14.53 -17.38 -6.53
CA LYS A 243 15.38 -16.20 -6.30
C LYS A 243 16.84 -16.60 -6.23
N ASN A 244 17.73 -15.72 -6.69
CA ASN A 244 19.18 -15.84 -6.53
C ASN A 244 19.81 -17.03 -7.27
N ILE A 245 19.23 -17.38 -8.43
CA ILE A 245 19.73 -18.45 -9.30
C ILE A 245 20.21 -17.89 -10.65
N GLN A 246 21.04 -18.66 -11.33
CA GLN A 246 21.33 -18.48 -12.74
C GLN A 246 20.37 -19.31 -13.59
N ILE A 247 19.84 -18.71 -14.65
CA ILE A 247 18.92 -19.32 -15.61
C ILE A 247 19.54 -19.18 -16.99
N THR A 248 19.60 -20.29 -17.71
CA THR A 248 20.13 -20.35 -19.08
C THR A 248 19.02 -20.72 -20.06
N ASN A 249 19.35 -20.74 -21.35
CA ASN A 249 18.47 -21.13 -22.46
C ASN A 249 17.26 -20.20 -22.65
N ILE A 250 17.40 -18.94 -22.24
CA ILE A 250 16.37 -17.90 -22.33
C ILE A 250 16.33 -17.36 -23.76
N ASN A 251 15.14 -17.23 -24.34
CA ASN A 251 14.95 -16.58 -25.64
C ASN A 251 14.86 -15.06 -25.51
N THR A 252 15.16 -14.34 -26.60
CA THR A 252 15.12 -12.88 -26.62
C THR A 252 13.70 -12.29 -26.59
N ASP A 253 12.68 -13.06 -26.91
CA ASP A 253 11.27 -12.65 -26.92
C ASP A 253 10.48 -13.09 -25.67
N GLU A 254 11.15 -13.75 -24.72
CA GLU A 254 10.51 -14.23 -23.49
C GLU A 254 10.17 -13.11 -22.51
N LYS A 255 9.02 -13.25 -21.85
CA LYS A 255 8.50 -12.27 -20.89
C LYS A 255 8.61 -12.80 -19.47
N PHE A 256 9.00 -11.93 -18.54
CA PHE A 256 9.09 -12.24 -17.13
C PHE A 256 7.90 -11.62 -16.41
N ASN A 257 7.12 -12.46 -15.73
CA ASN A 257 5.93 -12.03 -15.02
C ASN A 257 6.25 -12.04 -13.52
N ILE A 258 6.04 -10.93 -12.85
CA ILE A 258 6.13 -10.81 -11.41
C ILE A 258 4.72 -10.93 -10.84
N SER A 259 4.56 -11.75 -9.81
CA SER A 259 3.36 -11.83 -9.00
C SER A 259 3.72 -11.49 -7.56
N PHE A 260 3.11 -10.46 -7.01
CA PHE A 260 3.27 -10.04 -5.63
C PHE A 260 2.29 -10.82 -4.73
N SER A 261 2.63 -10.97 -3.44
CA SER A 261 1.75 -11.57 -2.43
C SER A 261 0.51 -10.73 -2.16
N GLU A 262 0.57 -9.45 -2.52
CA GLU A 262 -0.45 -8.44 -2.25
C GLU A 262 -0.39 -7.28 -3.26
N LYS A 263 -1.19 -6.24 -3.02
CA LYS A 263 -1.27 -5.08 -3.92
C LYS A 263 -0.13 -4.10 -3.66
N MET A 264 0.61 -3.77 -4.70
CA MET A 264 1.77 -2.88 -4.65
C MET A 264 1.43 -1.43 -5.01
N ASP A 265 2.26 -0.51 -4.53
CA ASP A 265 2.37 0.83 -5.10
C ASP A 265 3.10 0.76 -6.45
N ILE A 266 2.31 0.57 -7.51
CA ILE A 266 2.80 0.33 -8.86
C ILE A 266 3.41 1.55 -9.55
N ASP A 267 3.21 2.77 -9.03
CA ASP A 267 3.65 3.99 -9.70
C ASP A 267 5.19 4.14 -9.70
N TYR A 268 5.86 3.46 -8.77
CA TYR A 268 7.32 3.53 -8.59
C TYR A 268 8.05 2.22 -8.91
N ILE A 269 7.35 1.18 -9.36
CA ILE A 269 7.93 -0.17 -9.56
C ILE A 269 9.18 -0.16 -10.44
N SER A 270 9.20 0.66 -11.50
CA SER A 270 10.32 0.74 -12.44
C SER A 270 11.61 1.29 -11.82
N SER A 271 11.53 2.02 -10.71
CA SER A 271 12.70 2.52 -9.98
C SER A 271 13.39 1.43 -9.14
N TYR A 272 12.65 0.36 -8.82
CA TYR A 272 13.10 -0.75 -7.98
C TYR A 272 13.56 -1.96 -8.79
N ILE A 273 13.39 -1.95 -10.11
CA ILE A 273 13.84 -3.04 -10.97
C ILE A 273 14.98 -2.52 -11.85
N SER A 274 16.10 -3.22 -11.84
CA SER A 274 17.28 -2.85 -12.64
C SER A 274 17.95 -4.07 -13.24
N ILE A 275 18.69 -3.88 -14.33
CA ILE A 275 19.48 -4.94 -14.95
C ILE A 275 20.92 -4.49 -15.19
N PHE A 276 21.87 -5.40 -15.01
CA PHE A 276 23.28 -5.16 -15.29
C PHE A 276 23.91 -6.39 -15.98
N PRO A 277 24.67 -6.27 -17.09
CA PRO A 277 24.94 -5.06 -17.87
C PRO A 277 23.68 -4.32 -18.30
N ALA A 278 23.80 -3.03 -18.61
CA ALA A 278 22.63 -2.21 -18.92
C ALA A 278 21.93 -2.74 -20.18
N LEU A 279 20.63 -2.97 -20.09
CA LEU A 279 19.77 -3.44 -21.17
C LEU A 279 18.47 -2.63 -21.14
N ASN A 280 17.97 -2.27 -22.31
CA ASN A 280 16.68 -1.61 -22.41
C ASN A 280 15.56 -2.60 -22.03
N MET A 281 14.75 -2.24 -21.05
CA MET A 281 13.59 -3.02 -20.62
C MET A 281 12.36 -2.14 -20.46
N THR A 282 11.19 -2.73 -20.67
CA THR A 282 9.89 -2.14 -20.35
C THR A 282 9.27 -2.92 -19.19
N ILE A 283 8.80 -2.20 -18.18
CA ILE A 283 8.10 -2.78 -17.03
C ILE A 283 6.66 -2.29 -17.07
N THR A 284 5.72 -3.23 -17.22
CA THR A 284 4.29 -2.95 -17.33
C THR A 284 3.54 -3.51 -16.13
N PRO A 285 3.24 -2.72 -15.10
CA PRO A 285 2.40 -3.16 -13.99
C PRO A 285 0.92 -3.29 -14.41
N ASP A 286 0.23 -4.29 -13.85
CA ASP A 286 -1.23 -4.42 -14.02
C ASP A 286 -1.95 -3.40 -13.14
N LYS A 287 -2.47 -2.35 -13.77
CA LYS A 287 -3.15 -1.24 -13.08
C LYS A 287 -4.46 -1.64 -12.40
N LYS A 288 -5.08 -2.77 -12.79
CA LYS A 288 -6.36 -3.21 -12.25
C LYS A 288 -6.18 -4.04 -10.99
N SER A 289 -5.32 -5.06 -11.06
CA SER A 289 -5.05 -5.94 -9.92
C SER A 289 -4.07 -5.33 -8.93
N LYS A 290 -3.07 -4.57 -9.43
CA LYS A 290 -1.93 -4.01 -8.69
C LYS A 290 -1.02 -5.05 -8.02
N ASP A 291 -1.22 -6.34 -8.31
CA ASP A 291 -0.45 -7.45 -7.72
C ASP A 291 0.46 -8.12 -8.77
N LYS A 292 0.56 -7.58 -9.98
CA LYS A 292 1.33 -8.16 -11.10
C LYS A 292 2.08 -7.11 -11.90
N ALA A 293 3.21 -7.53 -12.47
CA ALA A 293 3.93 -6.76 -13.47
C ALA A 293 4.57 -7.67 -14.52
N VAL A 294 4.78 -7.14 -15.72
CA VAL A 294 5.48 -7.84 -16.81
C VAL A 294 6.75 -7.06 -17.16
N ILE A 295 7.89 -7.76 -17.20
CA ILE A 295 9.14 -7.25 -17.72
C ILE A 295 9.34 -7.81 -19.12
N GLU A 296 9.61 -6.91 -20.06
CA GLU A 296 9.96 -7.21 -21.45
C GLU A 296 11.31 -6.58 -21.75
N PHE A 297 12.21 -7.34 -22.32
CA PHE A 297 13.50 -6.85 -22.77
C PHE A 297 13.43 -6.47 -24.25
N ASN A 298 14.12 -5.41 -24.64
CA ASN A 298 14.29 -5.08 -26.04
C ASN A 298 15.31 -6.04 -26.67
N ASN A 299 15.25 -6.23 -27.99
CA ASN A 299 16.08 -7.17 -28.77
C ASN A 299 17.59 -6.83 -28.83
N ASP A 300 18.13 -6.15 -27.83
CA ASP A 300 19.52 -5.69 -27.75
C ASP A 300 20.41 -6.67 -26.95
N MET A 301 19.89 -7.83 -26.54
CA MET A 301 20.66 -8.81 -25.78
C MET A 301 21.77 -9.44 -26.63
N ILE A 302 22.96 -9.55 -26.02
CA ILE A 302 24.09 -10.23 -26.64
C ILE A 302 23.97 -11.72 -26.33
N TRP A 303 24.06 -12.56 -27.36
CA TRP A 303 24.00 -14.00 -27.21
C TRP A 303 25.15 -14.51 -26.32
N GLY A 304 24.83 -15.37 -25.36
CA GLY A 304 25.80 -15.94 -24.41
C GLY A 304 26.10 -15.06 -23.20
N GLU A 305 25.75 -13.78 -23.25
CA GLU A 305 26.00 -12.84 -22.15
C GLU A 305 25.03 -13.09 -20.99
N THR A 306 25.50 -12.86 -19.76
CA THR A 306 24.70 -13.02 -18.54
C THR A 306 24.37 -11.66 -17.95
N TYR A 307 23.08 -11.43 -17.71
CA TYR A 307 22.54 -10.19 -17.16
C TYR A 307 21.90 -10.44 -15.81
N ARG A 308 22.27 -9.65 -14.80
CA ARG A 308 21.69 -9.67 -13.46
C ARG A 308 20.48 -8.75 -13.39
N LEU A 309 19.28 -9.33 -13.45
CA LEU A 309 18.04 -8.64 -13.10
C LEU A 309 17.92 -8.56 -11.58
N THR A 310 17.69 -7.37 -11.03
CA THR A 310 17.56 -7.12 -9.60
C THR A 310 16.22 -6.47 -9.31
N VAL A 311 15.46 -7.06 -8.37
CA VAL A 311 14.34 -6.41 -7.70
C VAL A 311 14.86 -5.90 -6.36
N LYS A 312 14.98 -4.59 -6.23
CA LYS A 312 15.57 -3.91 -5.06
C LYS A 312 14.58 -3.87 -3.91
N LYS A 313 15.11 -3.89 -2.69
CA LYS A 313 14.38 -3.57 -1.47
C LYS A 313 13.81 -2.15 -1.51
N GLY A 314 12.79 -1.90 -0.70
CA GLY A 314 12.12 -0.60 -0.58
C GLY A 314 10.89 -0.44 -1.49
N LEU A 315 10.60 -1.39 -2.38
CA LEU A 315 9.34 -1.40 -3.12
C LEU A 315 8.19 -1.65 -2.14
N LYS A 316 7.18 -0.77 -2.15
CA LYS A 316 6.12 -0.73 -1.14
C LYS A 316 4.79 -1.32 -1.61
N ASP A 317 4.05 -1.89 -0.67
CA ASP A 317 2.62 -2.15 -0.83
C ASP A 317 1.79 -0.85 -0.74
N LEU A 318 0.46 -0.97 -0.81
CA LEU A 318 -0.44 0.18 -0.64
C LEU A 318 -0.55 0.70 0.80
N SER A 319 -0.07 -0.06 1.78
CA SER A 319 -0.06 0.23 3.22
C SER A 319 1.28 0.77 3.73
N GLY A 320 2.27 0.85 2.85
CA GLY A 320 3.61 1.37 3.13
C GLY A 320 4.62 0.33 3.61
N ASN A 321 4.26 -0.96 3.75
CA ASN A 321 5.24 -2.01 4.06
C ASN A 321 6.13 -2.25 2.83
N GLU A 322 7.41 -2.54 3.07
CA GLU A 322 8.41 -2.60 2.02
C GLU A 322 9.08 -3.96 1.91
N ILE A 323 9.38 -4.37 0.68
CA ILE A 323 10.29 -5.50 0.43
C ILE A 323 11.62 -5.19 1.13
N THR A 324 12.08 -6.09 1.99
CA THR A 324 13.22 -5.81 2.89
C THR A 324 14.58 -6.21 2.33
N THR A 325 14.61 -7.06 1.30
CA THR A 325 15.85 -7.61 0.73
C THR A 325 15.89 -7.49 -0.80
N ASP A 326 17.05 -7.14 -1.34
CA ASP A 326 17.31 -7.24 -2.77
C ASP A 326 17.26 -8.71 -3.21
N CYS A 327 16.60 -8.98 -4.32
CA CYS A 327 16.59 -10.30 -4.95
C CYS A 327 17.17 -10.17 -6.36
N TYR A 328 17.97 -11.14 -6.78
CA TYR A 328 18.59 -11.14 -8.10
C TYR A 328 18.27 -12.41 -8.89
N TYR A 329 18.33 -12.30 -10.21
CA TYR A 329 18.19 -13.36 -11.18
C TYR A 329 19.26 -13.18 -12.25
N ASP A 330 20.16 -14.15 -12.38
CA ASP A 330 21.22 -14.11 -13.39
C ASP A 330 20.72 -14.79 -14.67
N LEU A 331 20.46 -13.99 -15.70
CA LEU A 331 19.80 -14.37 -16.94
C LEU A 331 20.82 -14.52 -18.06
N THR A 332 21.07 -15.75 -18.53
CA THR A 332 21.95 -16.01 -19.67
C THR A 332 21.13 -16.25 -20.94
N PHE A 333 21.25 -15.35 -21.92
CA PHE A 333 20.54 -15.44 -23.20
C PHE A 333 21.34 -16.27 -24.20
N ASN A 334 21.28 -17.59 -24.07
CA ASN A 334 22.01 -18.54 -24.91
C ASN A 334 21.12 -19.63 -25.51
N ASN A 335 19.85 -19.31 -25.80
CA ASN A 335 18.99 -20.26 -26.48
C ASN A 335 19.59 -20.66 -27.84
N GLU A 336 19.70 -21.97 -28.06
CA GLU A 336 20.37 -22.51 -29.24
C GLU A 336 19.64 -22.12 -30.55
N ASN A 337 18.32 -21.94 -30.53
CA ASN A 337 17.55 -21.50 -31.70
C ASN A 337 17.88 -20.06 -32.12
N LYS A 338 18.49 -19.28 -31.23
CA LYS A 338 18.88 -17.88 -31.44
C LYS A 338 20.39 -17.71 -31.53
N ARG A 339 21.15 -18.80 -31.69
CA ARG A 339 22.60 -18.74 -31.86
C ARG A 339 22.93 -17.94 -33.13
N PRO A 340 23.70 -16.84 -33.05
CA PRO A 340 24.07 -16.07 -34.22
C PRO A 340 25.09 -16.83 -35.07
N ILE A 341 25.14 -16.49 -36.35
CA ILE A 341 26.10 -17.09 -37.28
C ILE A 341 27.47 -16.47 -37.03
N ARG A 342 28.52 -17.30 -37.13
CA ARG A 342 29.92 -16.85 -37.09
C ARG A 342 30.67 -17.38 -38.30
N ILE A 343 31.55 -16.58 -38.88
CA ILE A 343 32.51 -17.08 -39.87
C ILE A 343 33.73 -17.60 -39.12
N ARG A 344 34.05 -18.87 -39.31
CA ARG A 344 35.23 -19.52 -38.71
C ARG A 344 36.44 -19.46 -39.62
N LYS A 345 36.25 -19.65 -40.92
CA LYS A 345 37.31 -19.58 -41.94
C LYS A 345 36.75 -19.08 -43.26
N VAL A 346 37.60 -18.40 -44.02
CA VAL A 346 37.36 -18.04 -45.42
C VAL A 346 38.58 -18.43 -46.23
N LEU A 347 38.39 -19.22 -47.27
CA LEU A 347 39.46 -19.87 -48.01
C LEU A 347 39.22 -19.75 -49.52
N ILE A 348 40.28 -19.78 -50.33
CA ILE A 348 40.21 -19.73 -51.80
C ILE A 348 40.98 -20.90 -52.42
N ASP A 349 40.42 -21.50 -53.48
CA ASP A 349 41.06 -22.55 -54.29
C ASP A 349 41.84 -21.95 -55.46
N LEU A 350 43.15 -21.74 -55.29
CA LEU A 350 44.04 -21.25 -56.34
C LEU A 350 44.60 -22.38 -57.24
N LYS A 351 43.90 -23.53 -57.30
CA LYS A 351 44.32 -24.73 -58.06
C LYS A 351 45.62 -25.38 -57.58
N THR A 352 46.02 -25.08 -56.34
CA THR A 352 47.12 -25.73 -55.62
C THR A 352 46.64 -27.00 -54.88
N ASP A 353 47.53 -27.70 -54.16
CA ASP A 353 47.17 -28.91 -53.40
C ASP A 353 46.24 -28.66 -52.20
N ASP A 354 46.26 -27.44 -51.64
CA ASP A 354 45.48 -27.03 -50.47
C ASP A 354 44.78 -25.69 -50.73
N TYR A 355 43.70 -25.42 -50.01
CA TYR A 355 43.09 -24.09 -50.02
C TYR A 355 43.98 -23.06 -49.30
N THR A 356 43.96 -21.82 -49.79
CA THR A 356 44.64 -20.69 -49.16
C THR A 356 43.66 -19.91 -48.27
N GLU A 357 43.99 -19.70 -47.00
CA GLU A 357 43.16 -18.90 -46.09
C GLU A 357 43.25 -17.41 -46.41
N LEU A 358 42.10 -16.76 -46.59
CA LEU A 358 42.01 -15.33 -46.86
C LEU A 358 42.18 -14.54 -45.56
N ARG A 359 43.36 -13.94 -45.41
CA ARG A 359 43.70 -13.09 -44.25
C ARG A 359 43.79 -11.64 -44.68
N ASN A 360 43.20 -10.76 -43.90
CA ASN A 360 43.22 -9.33 -44.19
C ASN A 360 44.68 -8.83 -44.25
N PHE A 361 44.99 -8.02 -45.26
CA PHE A 361 46.32 -7.56 -45.67
C PHE A 361 47.31 -8.66 -46.08
N GLY A 362 46.83 -9.86 -46.38
CA GLY A 362 47.63 -10.95 -46.93
C GLY A 362 48.05 -10.73 -48.38
N THR A 363 48.63 -11.77 -48.98
CA THR A 363 48.99 -11.80 -50.40
C THR A 363 48.37 -13.01 -51.10
N LEU A 364 47.98 -12.84 -52.35
CA LEU A 364 47.56 -13.91 -53.25
C LEU A 364 48.36 -13.83 -54.54
N SER A 365 48.85 -14.98 -55.01
CA SER A 365 49.49 -15.09 -56.32
C SER A 365 48.70 -16.07 -57.17
N PHE A 366 48.42 -15.67 -58.42
CA PHE A 366 47.68 -16.47 -59.38
C PHE A 366 48.70 -17.08 -60.34
N ASP A 367 48.93 -18.40 -60.21
CA ASP A 367 49.90 -19.11 -61.04
C ASP A 367 49.51 -19.03 -62.53
N PRO A 368 50.38 -18.50 -63.41
CA PRO A 368 50.09 -18.38 -64.83
C PRO A 368 49.78 -19.72 -65.54
N THR A 369 50.17 -20.86 -64.97
CA THR A 369 49.83 -22.19 -65.49
C THR A 369 48.34 -22.53 -65.37
N HIS A 370 47.66 -21.92 -64.40
CA HIS A 370 46.22 -22.09 -64.16
C HIS A 370 45.41 -20.85 -64.52
N TYR A 371 46.00 -19.67 -64.36
CA TYR A 371 45.42 -18.36 -64.63
C TYR A 371 46.19 -17.69 -65.76
N SER A 372 45.96 -18.14 -66.99
CA SER A 372 46.66 -17.70 -68.20
C SER A 372 46.71 -16.17 -68.29
N THR A 373 47.91 -15.63 -68.47
CA THR A 373 48.14 -14.20 -68.72
C THR A 373 48.19 -13.86 -70.20
N SER A 374 47.76 -14.77 -71.06
CA SER A 374 47.80 -14.62 -72.52
C SER A 374 46.48 -14.95 -73.21
N ASP A 375 45.51 -15.46 -72.44
CA ASP A 375 44.15 -15.76 -72.89
C ASP A 375 43.15 -15.09 -71.94
N SER A 376 41.99 -14.70 -72.46
CA SER A 376 40.90 -14.08 -71.72
C SER A 376 39.89 -15.10 -71.17
N ASP A 377 40.20 -16.39 -71.26
CA ASP A 377 39.32 -17.46 -70.78
C ASP A 377 39.10 -17.36 -69.26
N PRO A 378 37.84 -17.25 -68.79
CA PRO A 378 37.54 -17.17 -67.36
C PRO A 378 37.89 -18.47 -66.64
N VAL A 379 38.61 -18.35 -65.52
CA VAL A 379 39.04 -19.49 -64.70
C VAL A 379 38.10 -19.67 -63.52
N PRO A 380 37.39 -20.82 -63.41
CA PRO A 380 36.54 -21.11 -62.27
C PRO A 380 37.35 -21.22 -60.97
N THR A 381 37.05 -20.36 -60.00
CA THR A 381 37.77 -20.26 -58.72
C THR A 381 36.76 -20.31 -57.59
N ASP A 382 36.95 -21.21 -56.62
CA ASP A 382 36.00 -21.36 -55.51
C ASP A 382 36.51 -20.61 -54.28
N ILE A 383 35.61 -19.85 -53.64
CA ILE A 383 35.79 -19.31 -52.30
C ILE A 383 34.91 -20.10 -51.33
N ILE A 384 35.53 -20.64 -50.29
CA ILE A 384 34.89 -21.45 -49.26
C ILE A 384 34.72 -20.61 -48.01
N PHE A 385 33.47 -20.31 -47.67
CA PHE A 385 33.09 -19.77 -46.36
C PHE A 385 32.72 -20.92 -45.44
N VAL A 386 33.35 -20.96 -44.27
CA VAL A 386 33.00 -21.92 -43.23
C VAL A 386 32.28 -21.19 -42.11
N PHE A 387 30.96 -21.39 -42.05
CA PHE A 387 30.09 -20.82 -41.03
C PHE A 387 29.93 -21.79 -39.86
N GLU A 388 29.86 -21.25 -38.66
CA GLU A 388 29.25 -21.89 -37.50
C GLU A 388 27.84 -21.31 -37.32
N ILE A 389 26.84 -22.19 -37.31
CA ILE A 389 25.41 -21.87 -37.16
C ILE A 389 24.83 -22.58 -35.95
N SER A 390 23.57 -22.28 -35.61
CA SER A 390 22.80 -23.05 -34.62
C SER A 390 22.82 -24.55 -34.92
N LYS A 391 22.95 -25.39 -33.88
CA LYS A 391 22.76 -26.85 -34.00
C LYS A 391 21.38 -27.23 -34.55
N ASN A 392 20.39 -26.39 -34.28
CA ASN A 392 19.01 -26.61 -34.71
C ASN A 392 18.75 -26.02 -36.09
N ALA A 393 19.67 -25.21 -36.64
CA ALA A 393 19.61 -24.77 -38.02
C ALA A 393 20.08 -25.89 -38.96
N THR A 394 19.40 -25.99 -40.09
CA THR A 394 19.68 -27.02 -41.10
C THR A 394 20.77 -26.58 -42.08
N HIS A 395 20.72 -25.32 -42.52
CA HIS A 395 21.61 -24.71 -43.52
C HIS A 395 21.67 -23.17 -43.37
N ILE A 396 22.66 -22.55 -44.03
CA ILE A 396 22.67 -21.11 -44.36
C ILE A 396 21.74 -20.87 -45.55
N VAL A 397 20.97 -19.79 -45.58
CA VAL A 397 20.10 -19.44 -46.71
C VAL A 397 20.95 -18.88 -47.85
N ASP A 398 21.01 -19.58 -48.98
CA ASP A 398 21.82 -19.25 -50.16
C ASP A 398 21.55 -17.84 -50.71
N PHE A 399 20.29 -17.46 -50.84
CA PHE A 399 19.90 -16.14 -51.33
C PHE A 399 20.41 -15.02 -50.43
N SER A 400 20.43 -15.23 -49.10
CA SER A 400 20.98 -14.24 -48.16
C SER A 400 22.49 -14.06 -48.34
N VAL A 401 23.22 -15.11 -48.71
CA VAL A 401 24.65 -15.01 -49.04
C VAL A 401 24.82 -14.27 -50.37
N MET A 402 24.00 -14.55 -51.38
CA MET A 402 24.06 -13.86 -52.67
C MET A 402 23.84 -12.35 -52.56
N GLU A 403 22.94 -11.91 -51.69
CA GLU A 403 22.65 -10.49 -51.47
C GLU A 403 23.73 -9.77 -50.64
N ASN A 404 24.47 -10.51 -49.80
CA ASN A 404 25.39 -9.93 -48.83
C ASN A 404 26.87 -10.18 -49.13
N PHE A 405 27.19 -11.03 -50.11
CA PHE A 405 28.56 -11.27 -50.55
C PHE A 405 28.94 -10.34 -51.71
N SER A 406 30.10 -9.71 -51.60
CA SER A 406 30.72 -9.02 -52.72
C SER A 406 32.22 -9.34 -52.81
N ALA A 407 32.72 -9.25 -54.05
CA ALA A 407 34.12 -9.43 -54.37
C ALA A 407 34.51 -8.41 -55.43
N GLU A 408 35.60 -7.69 -55.19
CA GLU A 408 36.03 -6.58 -56.04
C GLU A 408 37.53 -6.66 -56.33
N ALA A 409 37.90 -6.40 -57.58
CA ALA A 409 39.28 -6.23 -58.02
C ALA A 409 39.56 -4.74 -58.25
N LEU A 410 40.48 -4.17 -57.47
CA LEU A 410 40.89 -2.78 -57.55
C LEU A 410 42.25 -2.64 -58.24
N ASN A 411 42.55 -1.42 -58.70
CA ASN A 411 43.80 -1.09 -59.41
C ASN A 411 44.01 -1.94 -60.68
N ALA A 412 42.94 -2.36 -61.35
CA ALA A 412 42.97 -3.22 -62.53
C ALA A 412 43.80 -4.51 -62.31
N CYS A 413 43.81 -5.02 -61.07
CA CYS A 413 44.60 -6.20 -60.73
C CYS A 413 44.06 -7.47 -61.39
N LEU A 414 42.78 -7.51 -61.76
CA LEU A 414 42.17 -8.53 -62.60
C LEU A 414 41.38 -7.83 -63.71
N ASP A 415 41.29 -8.46 -64.88
CA ASP A 415 40.48 -7.93 -65.98
C ASP A 415 38.99 -8.17 -65.71
N GLU A 416 38.66 -9.30 -65.09
CA GLU A 416 37.30 -9.66 -64.71
C GLU A 416 37.28 -10.49 -63.43
N LEU A 417 36.34 -10.18 -62.55
CA LEU A 417 35.99 -10.99 -61.38
C LEU A 417 34.46 -11.03 -61.30
N MET A 418 33.88 -12.18 -61.57
CA MET A 418 32.43 -12.39 -61.53
C MET A 418 32.04 -13.45 -60.51
N ILE A 419 30.98 -13.19 -59.75
CA ILE A 419 30.34 -14.18 -58.89
C ILE A 419 29.34 -14.96 -59.74
N LYS A 420 29.50 -16.29 -59.85
CA LYS A 420 28.69 -17.14 -60.74
C LYS A 420 27.65 -17.96 -59.99
N LYS A 421 27.99 -18.46 -58.81
CA LYS A 421 27.11 -19.33 -58.03
C LYS A 421 27.42 -19.23 -56.55
N VAL A 422 26.39 -19.46 -55.75
CA VAL A 422 26.50 -19.77 -54.32
C VAL A 422 25.92 -21.16 -54.15
N LYS A 423 26.66 -22.06 -53.50
CA LYS A 423 26.23 -23.42 -53.22
C LYS A 423 26.54 -23.79 -51.78
N ILE A 424 25.51 -24.20 -51.04
CA ILE A 424 25.67 -24.82 -49.73
C ILE A 424 26.07 -26.27 -49.95
N LEU A 425 27.16 -26.70 -49.32
CA LEU A 425 27.67 -28.07 -49.46
C LEU A 425 27.04 -28.96 -48.39
N ASP A 426 26.62 -30.16 -48.80
CA ASP A 426 26.19 -31.18 -47.86
C ASP A 426 27.38 -31.99 -47.28
N ASP A 427 27.13 -32.77 -46.23
CA ASP A 427 28.16 -33.55 -45.56
C ASP A 427 28.81 -34.59 -46.50
N ALA A 428 28.07 -35.15 -47.46
CA ALA A 428 28.61 -36.13 -48.39
C ALA A 428 29.59 -35.48 -49.38
N GLU A 429 29.26 -34.28 -49.87
CA GLU A 429 30.12 -33.47 -50.74
C GLU A 429 31.39 -33.02 -50.02
N ILE A 430 31.28 -32.60 -48.76
CA ILE A 430 32.42 -32.20 -47.93
C ILE A 430 33.37 -33.40 -47.72
N MET A 431 32.83 -34.56 -47.38
CA MET A 431 33.64 -35.75 -47.08
C MET A 431 34.26 -36.39 -48.33
N ALA A 432 33.64 -36.22 -49.50
CA ALA A 432 34.18 -36.70 -50.77
C ALA A 432 35.40 -35.90 -51.26
N ASN A 433 35.55 -34.64 -50.83
CA ASN A 433 36.67 -33.78 -51.21
C ASN A 433 37.72 -33.73 -50.10
N ILE A 434 38.91 -34.29 -50.37
CA ILE A 434 40.01 -34.39 -49.39
C ILE A 434 40.40 -33.03 -48.80
N LYS A 435 40.42 -31.97 -49.61
CA LYS A 435 40.77 -30.61 -49.17
C LYS A 435 39.70 -30.06 -48.21
N LEU A 436 38.42 -30.21 -48.55
CA LEU A 436 37.30 -29.77 -47.71
C LEU A 436 37.22 -30.56 -46.41
N LYS A 437 37.42 -31.88 -46.47
CA LYS A 437 37.50 -32.73 -45.29
C LYS A 437 38.61 -32.28 -44.33
N LYS A 438 39.81 -31.98 -44.86
CA LYS A 438 40.92 -31.44 -44.06
C LYS A 438 40.56 -30.12 -43.37
N ILE A 439 39.81 -29.24 -44.04
CA ILE A 439 39.31 -28.00 -43.42
C ILE A 439 38.31 -28.32 -42.32
N TYR A 440 37.32 -29.16 -42.60
CA TYR A 440 36.29 -29.57 -41.64
C TYR A 440 36.92 -30.16 -40.37
N ASP A 441 37.85 -31.11 -40.53
CA ASP A 441 38.56 -31.77 -39.43
C ASP A 441 39.49 -30.81 -38.65
N SER A 442 39.91 -29.69 -39.28
CA SER A 442 40.78 -28.69 -38.63
C SER A 442 40.03 -27.73 -37.70
N ILE A 443 38.70 -27.73 -37.72
CA ILE A 443 37.89 -26.82 -36.93
C ILE A 443 37.62 -27.44 -35.57
N ILE A 444 38.20 -26.83 -34.55
CA ILE A 444 38.06 -27.19 -33.14
C ILE A 444 37.27 -26.11 -32.39
N ASP A 445 36.84 -26.40 -31.16
CA ASP A 445 36.16 -25.45 -30.26
C ASP A 445 34.92 -24.79 -30.89
N ILE A 446 34.09 -25.63 -31.52
CA ILE A 446 32.76 -25.26 -32.00
C ILE A 446 31.71 -25.70 -31.00
N GLU A 447 30.80 -24.78 -30.72
CA GLU A 447 29.64 -25.06 -29.91
C GLU A 447 28.38 -25.19 -30.77
N GLY A 448 28.39 -24.70 -32.00
CA GLY A 448 27.30 -24.83 -32.97
C GLY A 448 27.48 -26.02 -33.93
N LYS A 449 26.96 -25.85 -35.15
CA LYS A 449 27.14 -26.77 -36.29
C LYS A 449 27.90 -26.06 -37.40
N ILE A 450 28.78 -26.78 -38.10
CA ILE A 450 29.46 -26.25 -39.29
C ILE A 450 28.57 -26.35 -40.53
N CYS A 451 28.53 -25.25 -41.29
CA CYS A 451 27.93 -25.16 -42.61
C CYS A 451 28.95 -24.57 -43.59
N ILE A 452 29.25 -25.29 -44.67
CA ILE A 452 30.23 -24.84 -45.66
C ILE A 452 29.48 -24.32 -46.89
N VAL A 453 29.82 -23.09 -47.30
CA VAL A 453 29.28 -22.45 -48.50
C VAL A 453 30.41 -22.25 -49.50
N ASN A 454 30.23 -22.78 -50.70
CA ASN A 454 31.10 -22.57 -51.84
C ASN A 454 30.53 -21.46 -52.73
N ILE A 455 31.29 -20.38 -52.88
CA ILE A 455 31.02 -19.30 -53.81
C ILE A 455 31.93 -19.47 -55.02
N GLY A 456 31.34 -19.82 -56.17
CA GLY A 456 32.07 -19.97 -57.41
C GLY A 456 32.25 -18.63 -58.09
N LEU A 457 33.51 -18.28 -58.35
CA LEU A 457 33.95 -17.11 -59.10
C LEU A 457 34.44 -17.50 -60.49
N GLU A 458 34.39 -16.56 -61.41
CA GLU A 458 35.13 -16.57 -62.67
C GLU A 458 36.13 -15.42 -62.66
N ILE A 459 37.41 -15.75 -62.85
CA ILE A 459 38.52 -14.80 -62.80
C ILE A 459 39.23 -14.77 -64.16
N VAL A 460 39.43 -13.57 -64.71
CA VAL A 460 40.29 -13.32 -65.88
C VAL A 460 41.51 -12.51 -65.45
N ASN A 461 42.70 -13.04 -65.73
CA ASN A 461 44.00 -12.48 -65.32
C ASN A 461 44.96 -12.40 -66.53
N SER A 462 44.50 -11.81 -67.62
CA SER A 462 45.17 -11.74 -68.93
C SER A 462 46.34 -10.73 -69.00
N SER A 463 46.61 -9.97 -67.94
CA SER A 463 47.65 -8.94 -67.91
C SER A 463 48.88 -9.33 -67.07
N GLN A 464 50.05 -9.39 -67.70
CA GLN A 464 51.32 -9.65 -67.02
C GLN A 464 51.70 -8.50 -66.06
N ASN A 465 52.03 -8.84 -64.80
CA ASN A 465 52.47 -7.93 -63.73
C ASN A 465 51.42 -6.94 -63.17
N ASN A 466 50.13 -7.28 -63.23
CA ASN A 466 49.08 -6.46 -62.60
C ASN A 466 48.98 -6.74 -61.10
N ASN A 467 49.73 -5.97 -60.30
CA ASN A 467 49.58 -5.92 -58.85
C ASN A 467 48.39 -5.05 -58.46
N GLY A 468 47.71 -5.40 -57.37
CA GLY A 468 46.70 -4.53 -56.80
C GLY A 468 45.95 -5.19 -55.66
N ILE A 469 44.69 -4.83 -55.48
CA ILE A 469 43.94 -5.16 -54.26
C ILE A 469 42.69 -5.93 -54.63
N LEU A 470 42.51 -7.08 -54.02
CA LEU A 470 41.25 -7.82 -53.98
C LEU A 470 40.53 -7.51 -52.67
N LYS A 471 39.24 -7.22 -52.74
CA LYS A 471 38.38 -7.07 -51.57
C LYS A 471 37.30 -8.13 -51.58
N PHE A 472 37.10 -8.78 -50.46
CA PHE A 472 36.00 -9.71 -50.22
C PHE A 472 35.21 -9.21 -49.02
N PHE A 473 33.89 -9.17 -49.16
CA PHE A 473 32.99 -8.70 -48.12
C PHE A 473 31.81 -9.65 -47.95
N MET A 474 31.39 -9.88 -46.71
CA MET A 474 30.16 -10.57 -46.33
C MET A 474 29.43 -9.71 -45.30
N GLY A 475 28.28 -9.17 -45.68
CA GLY A 475 27.42 -8.39 -44.80
C GLY A 475 26.76 -9.22 -43.69
N ASP A 476 26.29 -8.53 -42.67
CA ASP A 476 25.61 -9.14 -41.51
C ASP A 476 24.22 -9.72 -41.85
N GLY A 477 23.66 -9.34 -43.00
CA GLY A 477 22.38 -9.80 -43.51
C GLY A 477 22.31 -11.27 -43.95
N VAL A 478 23.42 -12.01 -43.90
CA VAL A 478 23.43 -13.47 -44.10
C VAL A 478 22.59 -14.15 -43.01
N LYS A 479 21.72 -15.09 -43.41
CA LYS A 479 20.78 -15.77 -42.53
C LYS A 479 20.92 -17.28 -42.56
N ASP A 480 20.58 -17.92 -41.44
CA ASP A 480 20.41 -19.37 -41.35
C ASP A 480 18.93 -19.75 -41.53
N SER A 481 18.64 -21.05 -41.56
CA SER A 481 17.27 -21.55 -41.71
C SER A 481 16.32 -21.19 -40.55
N LEU A 482 16.84 -20.68 -39.43
CA LEU A 482 16.06 -20.17 -38.30
C LEU A 482 15.91 -18.64 -38.34
N GLY A 483 16.54 -17.98 -39.31
CA GLY A 483 16.54 -16.53 -39.49
C GLY A 483 17.57 -15.79 -38.63
N ASN A 484 18.49 -16.50 -37.97
CA ASN A 484 19.59 -15.86 -37.23
C ASN A 484 20.56 -15.22 -38.22
N THR A 485 21.15 -14.09 -37.84
CA THR A 485 22.06 -13.33 -38.70
C THR A 485 23.52 -13.52 -38.32
N LEU A 486 24.43 -13.09 -39.20
CA LEU A 486 25.86 -13.05 -38.94
C LEU A 486 26.19 -12.01 -37.87
N ILE A 487 26.95 -12.41 -36.84
CA ILE A 487 27.23 -11.55 -35.68
C ILE A 487 28.15 -10.37 -36.04
N GLU A 488 29.06 -10.59 -36.97
CA GLU A 488 30.08 -9.63 -37.39
C GLU A 488 30.28 -9.76 -38.90
N GLU A 489 30.24 -8.64 -39.61
CA GLU A 489 30.58 -8.59 -41.03
C GLU A 489 32.00 -9.09 -41.28
N TYR A 490 32.20 -9.79 -42.38
CA TYR A 490 33.54 -10.15 -42.83
C TYR A 490 34.00 -9.16 -43.89
N SER A 491 35.19 -8.59 -43.70
CA SER A 491 35.85 -7.76 -44.70
C SER A 491 37.32 -8.13 -44.79
N CYS A 492 37.77 -8.44 -46.00
CA CYS A 492 39.13 -8.87 -46.25
C CYS A 492 39.69 -8.14 -47.47
N GLN A 493 40.81 -7.44 -47.27
CA GLN A 493 41.56 -6.78 -48.31
C GLN A 493 42.88 -7.53 -48.52
N ILE A 494 43.16 -7.99 -49.72
CA ILE A 494 44.34 -8.81 -50.02
C ILE A 494 45.12 -8.21 -51.19
N ASN A 495 46.44 -8.24 -51.11
CA ASN A 495 47.32 -7.81 -52.18
C ASN A 495 47.50 -8.94 -53.20
N LYS A 496 47.17 -8.69 -54.47
CA LYS A 496 47.59 -9.55 -55.58
C LYS A 496 49.06 -9.24 -55.91
N ILE A 497 49.90 -10.28 -55.93
CA ILE A 497 51.35 -10.21 -56.20
C ILE A 497 51.79 -11.09 -57.37
#